data_AF-A0A924VHD8-F1
#
_entry.id   AF-A0A924VHD8-F1
#
_cell.length_a   1.000
_cell.length_b   1.000
_cell.length_c   1.000
_cell.angle_alpha   90.00
_cell.angle_beta   90.00
_cell.angle_gamma   90.00
#
_symmetry.space_group_name_H-M   'P 1'
#
loop_
_entity.id
_entity.type
_entity.pdbx_description
1 polymer ?
#
loop_
_entity_poly.entity_id
_entity_poly.type
_entity_poly.pdbx_seq_one_letter_code
_entity_poly.pdbx_strand_id
1 'polypeptide(L)' 'LSVGSVADIAVLSILNGKFGFVDSGNNRIDGSRKLEAEMTVRAGRIIWDLNGLGATKFTP' A
#
# COMPACT_ATOMS: atom_id res chain seq x y z
N LEU A 1 -5.75 15.27 -3.01
CA LEU A 1 -4.56 15.68 -2.24
C LEU A 1 -4.33 17.17 -2.47
N SER A 2 -4.96 18.00 -1.65
CA SER A 2 -4.90 19.46 -1.74
C SER A 2 -4.95 20.05 -0.34
N VAL A 3 -4.46 21.28 -0.18
CA VAL A 3 -4.49 22.00 1.09
C VAL A 3 -5.94 22.12 1.59
N GLY A 4 -6.16 21.86 2.89
CA GLY A 4 -7.48 21.90 3.53
C GLY A 4 -8.32 20.62 3.40
N SER A 5 -7.89 19.63 2.60
CA SER A 5 -8.56 18.33 2.55
C SER A 5 -8.24 17.48 3.78
N VAL A 6 -9.13 16.52 4.09
CA VAL A 6 -8.86 15.48 5.10
C VAL A 6 -7.59 14.71 4.69
N ALA A 7 -6.72 14.45 5.67
CA ALA A 7 -5.47 13.74 5.46
C ALA A 7 -5.70 12.22 5.35
N ASP A 8 -6.29 11.80 4.23
CA ASP A 8 -6.42 10.40 3.83
C ASP A 8 -5.39 10.09 2.74
N ILE A 9 -4.47 9.16 3.02
CA ILE A 9 -3.33 8.84 2.15
C ILE A 9 -3.14 7.33 2.10
N ALA A 10 -3.01 6.78 0.89
CA ALA A 10 -2.51 5.43 0.67
C ALA A 10 -1.11 5.52 0.05
N VAL A 11 -0.13 4.87 0.69
CA VAL A 11 1.23 4.73 0.16
C VAL A 11 1.33 3.34 -0.45
N LEU A 12 1.68 3.28 -1.73
CA LEU A 12 1.78 2.03 -2.49
C LEU A 12 3.20 1.84 -2.98
N SER A 13 3.71 0.62 -2.88
CA SER A 13 4.92 0.20 -3.58
C SER A 13 4.57 -0.62 -4.82
N ILE A 14 5.45 -0.60 -5.81
CA ILE A 14 5.37 -1.50 -6.98
C ILE A 14 6.34 -2.65 -6.72
N LEU A 15 5.80 -3.84 -6.47
CA LEU A 15 6.58 -5.06 -6.44
C LEU A 15 6.80 -5.56 -7.86
N ASN A 16 8.05 -5.87 -8.21
CA ASN A 16 8.41 -6.51 -9.47
C ASN A 16 8.60 -8.01 -9.23
N GLY A 17 7.99 -8.87 -10.04
CA GLY A 17 8.00 -10.31 -9.82
C GLY A 17 7.04 -11.04 -10.77
N LYS A 18 6.79 -12.34 -10.54
CA LYS A 18 5.76 -13.10 -11.27
C LYS A 18 4.51 -13.22 -10.41
N PHE A 19 3.42 -12.60 -10.83
CA PHE A 19 2.15 -12.61 -10.10
C PHE A 19 1.03 -13.17 -10.98
N GLY A 20 0.03 -13.79 -10.35
CA GLY A 20 -1.22 -14.17 -10.99
C GLY A 20 -2.39 -13.39 -10.38
N PHE A 21 -3.25 -12.88 -11.24
CA PHE A 21 -4.50 -12.19 -10.89
C PHE A 21 -5.67 -13.00 -11.42
N VAL A 22 -6.79 -12.98 -10.71
CA VAL A 22 -8.00 -13.69 -11.11
C VAL A 22 -9.06 -12.67 -11.47
N ASP A 23 -9.69 -12.82 -12.64
CA ASP A 23 -10.84 -12.00 -13.03
C ASP A 23 -12.16 -12.54 -12.44
N SER A 24 -13.28 -11.86 -12.72
CA SER A 24 -14.61 -12.30 -12.25
C SER A 24 -15.10 -13.61 -12.89
N GLY A 25 -14.48 -14.05 -13.98
CA GLY A 25 -14.77 -15.30 -14.68
C GLY A 25 -13.89 -16.47 -14.23
N ASN A 26 -13.07 -16.30 -13.18
CA ASN A 26 -12.09 -17.27 -12.71
C ASN A 26 -10.94 -17.55 -13.70
N ASN A 27 -10.70 -16.64 -14.65
CA ASN A 27 -9.54 -16.72 -15.55
C ASN A 27 -8.31 -16.15 -14.86
N ARG A 28 -7.14 -16.77 -15.09
CA ARG A 28 -5.85 -16.29 -14.60
C ARG A 28 -5.21 -15.31 -15.58
N ILE A 29 -4.74 -14.17 -15.05
CA ILE A 29 -3.95 -13.16 -15.76
C ILE A 29 -2.57 -13.09 -15.11
N ASP A 30 -1.51 -13.35 -15.86
CA ASP A 30 -0.15 -13.20 -15.36
C ASP A 30 0.33 -11.74 -15.48
N GLY A 31 1.03 -11.25 -14.46
CA GLY A 31 1.60 -9.90 -14.45
C GLY A 31 3.00 -9.86 -13.86
N SER A 32 3.79 -8.88 -14.32
CA SER A 32 5.17 -8.67 -13.86
C SER A 32 5.29 -7.69 -12.69
N ARG A 33 4.18 -7.03 -12.32
CA ARG A 33 4.12 -5.97 -11.32
C ARG A 33 2.85 -6.09 -10.48
N LYS A 34 2.95 -5.79 -9.19
CA LYS A 34 1.82 -5.75 -8.24
C LYS A 34 1.94 -4.52 -7.33
N LEU A 35 0.83 -3.84 -7.04
CA LEU A 35 0.79 -2.81 -6.01
C LEU A 35 0.69 -3.46 -4.63
N GLU A 36 1.49 -3.02 -3.68
CA GLU A 36 1.44 -3.44 -2.27
C GLU A 36 1.15 -2.22 -1.39
N ALA A 37 0.27 -2.38 -0.41
CA ALA A 37 -0.09 -1.29 0.51
C ALA A 37 0.97 -1.18 1.62
N GLU A 38 1.86 -0.19 1.50
CA GLU A 38 2.92 0.06 2.47
C GLU A 38 2.39 0.78 3.71
N MET A 39 1.50 1.75 3.54
CA MET A 39 0.92 2.53 4.64
C MET A 39 -0.47 3.08 4.26
N THR A 40 -1.39 3.12 5.23
CA THR A 40 -2.64 3.88 5.12
C THR A 40 -2.75 4.89 6.26
N VAL A 41 -2.92 6.16 5.91
CA VAL A 41 -3.27 7.25 6.81
C VAL A 41 -4.75 7.57 6.61
N ARG A 42 -5.52 7.58 7.69
CA ARG A 42 -6.93 8.00 7.69
C ARG A 42 -7.13 9.12 8.69
N ALA A 43 -7.68 10.25 8.24
CA ALA A 43 -7.89 11.46 9.02
C ALA A 43 -6.63 11.87 9.81
N GLY A 44 -5.46 11.77 9.18
CA GLY A 44 -4.17 12.12 9.78
C GLY A 44 -3.59 11.07 10.73
N ARG A 45 -4.21 9.89 10.89
CA ARG A 45 -3.71 8.81 11.73
C ARG A 45 -3.27 7.62 10.88
N ILE A 46 -2.08 7.09 11.17
CA ILE A 46 -1.62 5.83 10.57
C ILE A 46 -2.50 4.70 11.13
N ILE A 47 -3.25 4.04 10.24
CA ILE A 47 -4.10 2.89 10.59
C ILE A 47 -3.56 1.57 10.03
N TRP A 48 -2.59 1.65 9.13
CA TRP A 48 -1.86 0.52 8.55
C TRP A 48 -0.43 0.96 8.25
N ASP A 49 0.55 0.15 8.63
CA ASP A 49 1.97 0.37 8.35
C ASP A 49 2.67 -0.99 8.22
N LEU A 50 2.90 -1.43 6.99
CA LEU A 50 3.43 -2.76 6.69
C LEU A 50 4.87 -2.93 7.19
N ASN A 51 5.69 -1.88 7.03
CA ASN A 51 7.13 -1.93 7.25
C ASN A 51 7.60 -0.97 8.36
N GLY A 52 6.67 -0.40 9.15
CA GLY A 52 6.99 0.52 10.24
C GLY A 52 7.57 1.85 9.77
N LEU A 53 7.17 2.34 8.59
CA LEU A 53 7.69 3.57 8.00
C LEU A 53 7.41 4.80 8.87
N GLY A 54 6.31 4.78 9.64
CA GLY A 54 5.93 5.85 10.57
C GLY A 54 6.37 5.58 12.01
N ALA A 55 7.01 4.45 12.29
CA ALA A 55 7.43 4.09 13.65
C ALA A 55 8.74 4.79 14.05
N THR A 56 8.89 5.04 15.35
CA THR A 56 10.17 5.47 15.91
C THR A 56 11.18 4.34 15.80
N LYS A 57 12.35 4.63 15.23
CA LYS A 57 13.45 3.66 15.13
C LYS A 57 13.88 3.20 16.52
N PHE A 58 13.83 1.90 16.76
CA PHE A 58 14.36 1.32 17.99
C PHE A 58 15.88 1.51 18.04
N THR A 59 16.36 1.98 19.19
CA THR A 59 17.79 2.10 19.49
C THR A 59 18.02 1.35 20.80
N PRO A 60 18.75 0.21 20.78
CA PRO A 60 19.02 -0.59 21.97
C PRO A 60 19.98 0.10 22.93
#